data_AF-A0A1E8CWE4-F1
#
_entry.id   AF-A0A1E8CWE4-F1
#
_cell.length_a   1.000
_cell.length_b   1.000
_cell.length_c   1.000
_cell.angle_alpha   90.00
_cell.angle_beta   90.00
_cell.angle_gamma   90.00
#
_symmetry.space_group_name_H-M   'P 1'
#
loop_
_entity.id
_entity.type
_entity.pdbx_description
1 polymer ?
#
loop_
_entity_poly.entity_id
_entity_poly.type
_entity_poly.pdbx_seq_one_letter_code
_entity_poly.pdbx_strand_id
1 'polypeptide(L)'
;MNERSERRASRVARMDKLDQPQEKRASVLPRITLSQEAFGVLSEQFARFMGTAQFLIGMTVFVVAWLSWNTLAPTRLIFDEFPFIFLTLMLSLQASYAAPLILLAQNRQADRDRVGLEQDRARDERNLADTEFLTREVASLRLALREQATRDFVRSELRALLDELDDRSLIRRDDGSPPERR
;
A
#
# COMPACT_ATOMS: atom_id res chain seq x y z
N MET A 1 2.28 -39.88 -37.18
CA MET A 1 2.07 -38.49 -37.62
C MET A 1 2.28 -37.52 -36.44
N ASN A 2 3.40 -37.58 -35.70
CA ASN A 2 3.57 -36.76 -34.47
C ASN A 2 4.97 -36.14 -34.26
N GLU A 3 6.01 -36.54 -35.01
CA GLU A 3 7.37 -36.03 -34.76
C GLU A 3 7.69 -34.70 -35.48
N ARG A 4 6.92 -34.35 -36.52
CA ARG A 4 7.16 -33.11 -37.29
C ARG A 4 6.57 -31.87 -36.62
N SER A 5 5.53 -32.02 -35.80
CA SER A 5 4.89 -30.94 -35.04
C SER A 5 5.75 -30.47 -33.87
N GLU A 6 6.38 -31.39 -33.13
CA GLU A 6 7.23 -31.07 -31.97
C GLU A 6 8.54 -30.35 -32.36
N ARG A 7 9.12 -30.71 -33.51
CA ARG A 7 10.31 -30.01 -34.06
C ARG A 7 10.00 -28.58 -34.52
N ARG A 8 8.74 -28.30 -34.88
CA ARG A 8 8.31 -26.95 -35.28
C ARG A 8 8.04 -26.08 -34.06
N ALA A 9 7.42 -26.63 -33.02
CA ALA A 9 7.15 -25.92 -31.77
C ALA A 9 8.45 -25.50 -31.03
N SER A 10 9.44 -26.39 -30.98
CA SER A 10 10.75 -26.09 -30.37
C SER A 10 11.59 -25.07 -31.15
N ARG A 11 11.37 -24.92 -32.46
CA ARG A 11 12.03 -23.90 -33.28
C ARG A 11 11.44 -22.51 -33.06
N VAL A 12 10.12 -22.41 -32.85
CA VAL A 12 9.44 -21.13 -32.60
C VAL A 12 9.74 -20.61 -31.19
N ALA A 13 9.76 -21.48 -30.17
CA ALA A 13 10.13 -21.09 -28.81
C ALA A 13 11.59 -20.63 -28.65
N ARG A 14 12.48 -21.01 -29.58
CA ARG A 14 13.87 -20.52 -29.62
C ARG A 14 14.00 -19.14 -30.29
N MET A 15 13.09 -18.78 -31.19
CA MET A 15 13.17 -17.52 -31.93
C MET A 15 12.66 -16.33 -31.12
N ASP A 16 11.76 -16.57 -30.16
CA ASP A 16 11.16 -15.53 -29.30
C ASP A 16 12.05 -15.12 -28.12
N LYS A 17 13.17 -15.83 -27.91
CA LYS A 17 14.13 -15.58 -26.81
C LYS A 17 15.33 -14.72 -27.24
N LEU A 18 15.27 -14.09 -28.41
CA LEU A 18 16.40 -13.35 -29.00
C LEU A 18 16.29 -11.82 -28.88
N ASP A 19 15.25 -11.30 -28.21
CA ASP A 19 14.99 -9.85 -28.17
C ASP A 19 15.03 -9.27 -26.74
N GLN A 20 16.05 -9.67 -25.97
CA GLN A 20 16.45 -8.91 -24.78
C GLN A 20 17.68 -8.08 -25.14
N PRO A 21 17.56 -6.76 -25.35
CA PRO A 21 18.72 -5.91 -25.55
C PRO A 21 19.52 -5.88 -24.24
N GLN A 22 20.58 -6.69 -24.17
CA GLN A 22 21.60 -6.55 -23.14
C GLN A 22 22.37 -5.26 -23.38
N GLU A 23 22.02 -4.20 -22.65
CA GLU A 23 22.87 -3.03 -22.51
C GLU A 23 24.16 -3.42 -21.77
N LYS A 24 25.13 -3.95 -22.51
CA LYS A 24 26.52 -4.01 -22.06
C LYS A 24 27.14 -2.62 -22.17
N ARG A 25 26.75 -1.71 -21.27
CA ARG A 25 27.51 -0.49 -21.02
C ARG A 25 28.82 -0.90 -20.34
N ALA A 26 29.87 -1.05 -21.14
CA ALA A 26 31.25 -1.10 -20.65
C ALA A 26 31.58 0.23 -19.97
N SER A 27 31.28 0.35 -18.68
CA SER A 27 31.76 1.46 -17.85
C SER A 27 33.20 1.13 -17.45
N VAL A 28 34.15 1.77 -18.13
CA VAL A 28 35.61 1.63 -17.91
C VAL A 28 36.08 2.47 -16.72
N LEU A 29 35.18 3.18 -16.04
CA LEU A 29 35.49 3.95 -14.85
C LEU A 29 35.22 3.07 -13.61
N PRO A 30 36.12 3.05 -12.61
CA PRO A 30 35.78 2.50 -11.31
C PRO A 30 34.61 3.32 -10.78
N ARG A 31 33.41 2.72 -10.82
CA ARG A 31 32.23 3.26 -10.15
C ARG A 31 32.61 3.30 -8.68
N ILE A 32 33.00 4.46 -8.19
CA ILE A 32 33.11 4.72 -6.76
C ILE A 32 31.67 4.66 -6.24
N THR A 33 31.17 3.44 -6.03
CA THR A 33 29.97 3.20 -5.27
C THR A 33 30.37 3.44 -3.82
N LEU A 34 30.59 4.71 -3.47
CA LEU A 34 30.41 5.17 -2.11
C LEU A 34 28.98 4.73 -1.77
N SER A 35 28.88 3.62 -1.04
CA SER A 35 27.73 2.73 -1.08
C SER A 35 26.44 3.53 -0.88
N GLN A 36 25.60 3.57 -1.93
CA GLN A 36 24.33 4.29 -1.94
C GLN A 36 23.45 3.93 -0.73
N GLU A 37 23.63 2.72 -0.18
CA GLU A 37 23.10 2.27 1.10
C GLU A 37 23.63 3.03 2.33
N ALA A 38 24.95 3.18 2.50
CA ALA A 38 25.51 3.92 3.64
C ALA A 38 25.11 5.40 3.62
N PHE A 39 25.10 6.04 2.44
CA PHE A 39 24.60 7.42 2.31
C PHE A 39 23.10 7.50 2.55
N GLY A 40 22.33 6.49 2.11
CA GLY A 40 20.91 6.41 2.39
C GLY A 40 20.60 6.35 3.89
N VAL A 41 21.33 5.54 4.65
CA VAL A 41 21.17 5.42 6.11
C VAL A 41 21.56 6.73 6.81
N LEU A 42 22.67 7.35 6.41
CA LEU A 42 23.11 8.65 6.94
C LEU A 42 22.09 9.74 6.66
N SER A 43 21.58 9.85 5.43
CA SER A 43 20.52 10.80 5.06
C SER A 43 19.23 10.60 5.85
N GLU A 44 18.82 9.35 6.11
CA GLU A 44 17.63 9.04 6.93
C GLU A 44 17.80 9.43 8.40
N GLN A 45 18.99 9.21 8.94
CA GLN A 45 19.32 9.61 10.30
C GLN A 45 19.39 11.14 10.42
N PHE A 46 20.02 11.82 9.46
CA PHE A 46 20.06 13.28 9.38
C PHE A 46 18.68 13.91 9.24
N ALA A 47 17.80 13.35 8.40
CA ALA A 47 16.44 13.85 8.23
C ALA A 47 15.61 13.73 9.52
N ARG A 48 15.70 12.59 10.22
CA ARG A 48 15.04 12.40 11.53
C ARG A 48 15.61 13.33 12.60
N PHE A 49 16.93 13.55 12.57
CA PHE A 49 17.61 14.42 13.53
C PHE A 49 17.22 15.89 13.34
N MET A 50 17.22 16.40 12.10
CA MET A 50 16.83 17.79 11.79
C MET A 50 15.35 18.08 12.01
N GLY A 51 14.47 17.07 11.91
CA GLY A 51 13.03 17.21 12.15
C GLY A 51 12.63 17.30 13.63
N THR A 52 13.58 17.15 14.57
CA THR A 52 13.29 17.07 16.00
C THR A 52 13.52 18.44 16.69
N ALA A 53 12.63 18.86 17.58
CA ALA A 53 12.76 20.11 18.35
C ALA A 53 14.07 20.19 19.18
N GLN A 54 14.62 19.05 19.56
CA GLN A 54 15.89 18.94 20.27
C GLN A 54 17.09 19.47 19.46
N PHE A 55 17.08 19.34 18.13
CA PHE A 55 18.15 19.86 17.28
C PHE A 55 18.21 21.39 17.34
N LEU A 56 17.05 22.05 17.24
CA LEU A 56 16.95 23.50 17.35
C LEU A 56 17.47 24.00 18.71
N ILE A 57 17.05 23.35 19.80
CA ILE A 57 17.52 23.70 21.15
C ILE A 57 19.04 23.52 21.26
N GLY A 58 19.58 22.39 20.79
CA GLY A 58 21.02 22.14 20.80
C GLY A 58 21.81 23.16 20.00
N MET A 59 21.35 23.53 18.80
CA MET A 59 21.97 24.55 17.97
C MET A 59 21.92 25.94 18.61
N THR A 60 20.80 26.32 19.24
CA THR A 60 20.70 27.58 19.98
C THR A 60 21.67 27.60 21.16
N VAL A 61 21.74 26.52 21.94
CA VAL A 61 22.69 26.41 23.06
C VAL A 61 24.14 26.50 22.56
N PHE A 62 24.46 25.84 21.46
CA PHE A 62 25.79 25.92 20.84
C PHE A 62 26.16 27.36 20.45
N VAL A 63 25.26 28.07 19.76
CA VAL A 63 25.48 29.47 19.35
C VAL A 63 25.66 30.38 20.56
N VAL A 64 24.81 30.24 21.58
CA VAL A 64 24.88 31.03 22.81
C VAL A 64 26.17 30.72 23.57
N ALA A 65 26.55 29.45 23.69
CA ALA A 65 27.79 29.04 24.37
C ALA A 65 29.03 29.56 23.63
N TRP A 66 29.06 29.46 22.30
CA TRP A 66 30.14 29.99 21.47
C TRP A 66 30.30 31.49 21.64
N LEU A 67 29.19 32.23 21.56
CA LEU A 67 29.20 33.67 21.72
C LEU A 67 29.62 34.07 23.12
N SER A 68 29.05 33.43 24.15
CA SER A 68 29.37 33.68 25.55
C SER A 68 30.85 33.42 25.82
N TRP A 69 31.40 32.31 25.31
CA TRP A 69 32.81 31.99 25.45
C TRP A 69 33.70 33.06 24.83
N ASN A 70 33.47 33.44 23.57
CA ASN A 70 34.36 34.40 22.90
C ASN A 70 34.16 35.86 23.34
N THR A 71 33.02 36.21 23.95
CA THR A 71 32.73 37.57 24.45
C THR A 71 33.12 37.78 25.92
N LEU A 72 32.95 36.77 26.77
CA LEU A 72 33.20 36.86 28.20
C LEU A 72 34.57 36.29 28.61
N ALA A 73 35.26 35.57 27.71
CA ALA A 73 36.58 35.04 28.00
C ALA A 73 37.62 36.17 28.19
N PRO A 74 38.55 36.01 29.15
CA PRO A 74 39.71 36.90 29.27
C PRO A 74 40.53 36.92 27.98
N THR A 75 41.19 38.03 27.67
CA THR A 75 41.94 38.28 26.42
C THR A 75 42.97 37.19 26.04
N ARG A 76 43.41 36.40 27.03
CA ARG A 76 44.34 35.26 26.88
C ARG A 76 43.69 33.93 26.41
N LEU A 77 42.36 33.84 26.43
CA LEU A 77 41.56 32.64 26.10
C LEU A 77 40.54 32.90 24.99
N ILE A 78 40.56 34.10 24.39
CA ILE A 78 39.74 34.42 23.22
C ILE A 78 40.25 33.55 22.08
N PHE A 79 39.39 32.62 21.63
CA PHE A 79 39.70 31.73 20.51
C PHE A 79 39.51 32.46 19.18
N ASP A 80 38.50 33.33 19.10
CA ASP A 80 38.15 34.11 17.92
C ASP A 80 37.94 35.58 18.28
N GLU A 81 38.77 36.45 17.71
CA GLU A 81 38.73 37.91 17.90
C GLU A 81 37.52 38.55 17.19
N PHE A 82 36.92 37.85 16.21
CA PHE A 82 35.71 38.27 15.49
C PHE A 82 34.59 37.22 15.58
N PRO A 83 34.05 36.96 16.79
CA PRO A 83 33.18 35.81 17.07
C PRO A 83 31.92 35.74 16.22
N PHE A 84 31.41 36.89 15.77
CA PHE A 84 30.21 36.95 14.93
C PHE A 84 30.50 36.63 13.47
N ILE A 85 31.64 37.08 12.94
CA ILE A 85 31.97 36.94 11.52
C ILE A 85 32.29 35.48 11.22
N PHE A 86 33.16 34.86 12.02
CA PHE A 86 33.52 33.46 11.81
C PHE A 86 32.33 32.52 12.02
N LEU A 87 31.51 32.75 13.06
CA LEU A 87 30.28 32.00 13.29
C LEU A 87 29.36 32.09 12.07
N THR A 88 29.18 33.29 11.51
CA THR A 88 28.35 33.49 10.32
C THR A 88 28.90 32.77 9.09
N LEU A 89 30.22 32.81 8.89
CA LEU A 89 30.89 32.08 7.81
C LEU A 89 30.74 30.56 7.97
N MET A 90 30.87 30.06 9.20
CA MET A 90 30.69 28.63 9.50
C MET A 90 29.25 28.18 9.27
N LEU A 91 28.26 28.97 9.73
CA LEU A 91 26.84 28.67 9.52
C LEU A 91 26.44 28.74 8.04
N SER A 92 26.98 29.67 7.26
CA SER A 92 26.71 29.74 5.83
C SER A 92 27.29 28.54 5.07
N LEU A 93 28.50 28.11 5.43
CA LEU A 93 29.09 26.88 4.91
C LEU A 93 28.27 25.63 5.29
N GLN A 94 27.80 25.57 6.55
CA GLN A 94 26.96 24.48 7.05
C GLN A 94 25.66 24.36 6.25
N ALA A 95 24.99 25.49 5.97
CA ALA A 95 23.79 25.50 5.13
C ALA A 95 24.09 25.07 3.68
N SER A 96 25.22 25.52 3.12
CA SER A 96 25.63 25.20 1.74
C SER A 96 25.88 23.70 1.55
N TYR A 97 26.52 23.02 2.51
CA TYR A 97 26.74 21.58 2.45
C TYR A 97 25.50 20.75 2.82
N ALA A 98 24.59 21.30 3.62
CA ALA A 98 23.33 20.63 3.94
C ALA A 98 22.43 20.46 2.71
N ALA A 99 22.37 21.46 1.81
CA ALA A 99 21.51 21.43 0.62
C ALA A 99 21.69 20.18 -0.27
N PRO A 100 22.90 19.80 -0.73
CA PRO A 100 23.07 18.60 -1.53
C PRO A 100 22.74 17.32 -0.76
N LEU A 101 23.07 17.23 0.54
CA LEU A 101 22.71 16.08 1.36
C LEU A 101 21.19 15.92 1.52
N ILE A 102 20.48 17.03 1.68
CA ILE A 102 19.01 17.06 1.75
C ILE A 102 18.41 16.64 0.42
N LEU A 103 18.92 17.12 -0.71
CA LEU A 103 18.44 16.73 -2.04
C LEU A 103 18.57 15.22 -2.28
N LEU A 104 19.68 14.61 -1.83
CA LEU A 104 19.85 13.16 -1.91
C LEU A 104 18.88 12.41 -0.99
N ALA A 105 18.65 12.91 0.22
CA ALA A 105 17.66 12.35 1.14
C ALA A 105 16.24 12.41 0.55
N GLN A 106 15.90 13.53 -0.09
CA GLN A 106 14.61 13.77 -0.73
C GLN A 106 14.38 12.87 -1.94
N ASN A 107 15.37 12.69 -2.82
CA ASN A 107 15.25 11.79 -3.98
C ASN A 107 14.88 10.37 -3.53
N ARG A 108 15.52 9.88 -2.47
CA ARG A 108 15.24 8.53 -1.94
C ARG A 108 13.88 8.43 -1.27
N GLN A 109 13.43 9.48 -0.58
CA GLN A 109 12.07 9.51 -0.03
C GLN A 109 11.04 9.48 -1.15
N ALA A 110 11.24 10.28 -2.20
CA ALA A 110 10.37 10.30 -3.38
C ALA A 110 10.33 8.94 -4.10
N ASP A 111 11.46 8.22 -4.17
CA ASP A 111 11.50 6.86 -4.73
C ASP A 111 10.66 5.87 -3.92
N ARG A 112 10.75 5.91 -2.58
CA ARG A 112 9.92 5.07 -1.69
C ARG A 112 8.44 5.43 -1.82
N ASP A 113 8.12 6.72 -1.80
CA ASP A 113 6.75 7.22 -1.92
C ASP A 113 6.15 6.80 -3.26
N ARG A 114 6.94 6.83 -4.34
CA ARG A 114 6.52 6.33 -5.65
C ARG A 114 6.16 4.84 -5.62
N VAL A 115 7.02 4.00 -5.04
CA VAL A 115 6.74 2.55 -4.92
C VAL A 115 5.49 2.31 -4.08
N GLY A 116 5.31 3.05 -2.98
CA GLY A 116 4.10 2.99 -2.17
C GLY A 116 2.84 3.34 -2.97
N LEU A 117 2.88 4.42 -3.75
CA LEU A 117 1.76 4.83 -4.60
C LEU A 117 1.45 3.83 -5.72
N GLU A 118 2.46 3.17 -6.28
CA GLU A 118 2.25 2.11 -7.28
C GLU A 118 1.57 0.88 -6.66
N GLN A 119 1.96 0.50 -5.44
CA GLN A 119 1.32 -0.59 -4.70
C GLN A 119 -0.11 -0.29 -4.30
N ASP A 120 -0.39 0.94 -3.83
CA ASP A 120 -1.75 1.35 -3.48
C ASP A 120 -2.66 1.35 -4.71
N ARG A 121 -2.20 1.87 -5.86
CA ARG A 121 -2.97 1.77 -7.11
C ARG A 121 -3.29 0.32 -7.48
N ALA A 122 -2.32 -0.58 -7.41
CA ALA A 122 -2.53 -1.99 -7.72
C ALA A 122 -3.50 -2.67 -6.72
N ARG A 123 -3.52 -2.24 -5.46
CA ARG A 123 -4.50 -2.71 -4.46
C ARG A 123 -5.89 -2.17 -4.76
N ASP A 124 -6.02 -0.90 -5.11
CA ASP A 124 -7.29 -0.27 -5.45
C ASP A 124 -7.93 -0.91 -6.68
N GLU A 125 -7.14 -1.22 -7.71
CA GLU A 125 -7.61 -1.96 -8.88
C GLU A 125 -8.15 -3.36 -8.51
N ARG A 126 -7.47 -4.07 -7.61
CA ARG A 126 -7.92 -5.38 -7.11
C ARG A 126 -9.19 -5.25 -6.27
N ASN A 127 -9.25 -4.27 -5.38
CA ASN A 127 -10.43 -4.02 -4.54
C ASN A 127 -11.65 -3.67 -5.40
N LEU A 128 -11.46 -2.89 -6.47
CA LEU A 128 -12.51 -2.58 -7.43
C LEU A 128 -13.00 -3.86 -8.13
N ALA A 129 -12.08 -4.69 -8.64
CA ALA A 129 -12.41 -5.96 -9.27
C ALA A 129 -13.15 -6.93 -8.31
N ASP A 130 -12.70 -7.03 -7.06
CA ASP A 130 -13.35 -7.85 -6.03
C ASP A 130 -14.76 -7.32 -5.70
N THR A 131 -14.92 -6.00 -5.64
CA THR A 131 -16.23 -5.37 -5.41
C THR A 131 -17.17 -5.62 -6.58
N GLU A 132 -16.69 -5.52 -7.82
CA GLU A 132 -17.47 -5.85 -9.03
C GLU A 132 -17.87 -7.33 -9.06
N PHE A 133 -16.94 -8.22 -8.70
CA PHE A 133 -17.19 -9.65 -8.58
C PHE A 133 -18.27 -9.94 -7.54
N LEU A 134 -18.11 -9.44 -6.32
CA LEU A 134 -19.09 -9.60 -5.24
C LEU A 134 -20.46 -9.02 -5.63
N THR A 135 -20.49 -7.88 -6.32
CA THR A 135 -21.74 -7.27 -6.79
C THR A 135 -22.44 -8.17 -7.81
N ARG A 136 -21.69 -8.78 -8.74
CA ARG A 136 -22.24 -9.72 -9.72
C ARG A 136 -22.74 -11.00 -9.05
N GLU A 137 -21.98 -11.55 -8.10
CA GLU A 137 -22.38 -12.74 -7.32
C GLU A 137 -23.63 -12.46 -6.46
N VAL A 138 -23.72 -11.30 -5.81
CA VAL A 138 -24.93 -10.92 -5.07
C VAL A 138 -26.12 -10.76 -6.00
N ALA A 139 -25.93 -10.20 -7.19
CA ALA A 139 -26.98 -10.07 -8.19
C ALA A 139 -27.47 -11.44 -8.70
N SER A 140 -26.56 -12.38 -8.98
CA SER A 140 -26.91 -13.75 -9.41
C SER A 140 -27.62 -14.52 -8.30
N LEU A 141 -27.12 -14.45 -7.06
CA LEU A 141 -27.76 -15.05 -5.88
C LEU A 141 -29.17 -14.48 -5.66
N ARG A 142 -29.36 -13.17 -5.81
CA ARG A 142 -30.67 -12.54 -5.70
C ARG A 142 -31.66 -13.03 -6.76
N LEU A 143 -31.21 -13.23 -8.00
CA LEU A 143 -32.04 -13.78 -9.07
C LEU A 143 -32.43 -15.23 -8.80
N ALA A 144 -31.47 -16.07 -8.41
CA ALA A 144 -31.73 -17.47 -8.04
C ALA A 144 -32.73 -17.58 -6.88
N LEU A 145 -32.59 -16.75 -5.83
CA LEU A 145 -33.53 -16.70 -4.70
C LEU A 145 -34.94 -16.22 -5.10
N ARG A 146 -35.03 -15.32 -6.10
CA ARG A 146 -36.32 -14.83 -6.62
C ARG A 146 -37.04 -15.91 -7.43
N GLU A 147 -36.30 -16.70 -8.22
CA GLU A 147 -36.85 -17.82 -8.99
C GLU A 147 -37.29 -18.98 -8.10
N GLN A 148 -36.63 -19.20 -6.95
CA GLN A 148 -37.02 -20.22 -5.96
C GLN A 148 -38.27 -19.86 -5.13
N ALA A 149 -39.08 -18.90 -5.59
CA ALA A 149 -40.48 -18.75 -5.19
C ALA A 149 -40.70 -18.59 -3.66
N THR A 150 -40.42 -17.41 -3.12
CA THR A 150 -40.62 -17.18 -1.68
C THR A 150 -42.05 -16.81 -1.30
N ARG A 151 -42.89 -16.35 -2.23
CA ARG A 151 -44.26 -15.89 -1.90
C ARG A 151 -45.33 -16.80 -2.45
N ASP A 152 -45.35 -17.04 -3.75
CA ASP A 152 -46.46 -17.80 -4.36
C ASP A 152 -46.32 -19.30 -4.08
N PHE A 153 -45.11 -19.84 -4.05
CA PHE A 153 -44.85 -21.24 -3.65
C PHE A 153 -45.05 -21.45 -2.15
N VAL A 154 -44.53 -20.55 -1.29
CA VAL A 154 -44.81 -20.63 0.17
C VAL A 154 -46.31 -20.54 0.44
N ARG A 155 -47.04 -19.71 -0.31
CA ARG A 155 -48.50 -19.58 -0.20
C ARG A 155 -49.25 -20.79 -0.75
N SER A 156 -48.78 -21.40 -1.84
CA SER A 156 -49.40 -22.60 -2.40
C SER A 156 -49.18 -23.81 -1.51
N GLU A 157 -47.97 -24.00 -0.97
CA GLU A 157 -47.68 -25.07 -0.01
C GLU A 157 -48.44 -24.89 1.30
N LEU A 158 -48.49 -23.67 1.84
CA LEU A 158 -49.33 -23.40 3.01
C LEU A 158 -50.80 -23.72 2.76
N ARG A 159 -51.33 -23.41 1.58
CA ARG A 159 -52.73 -23.75 1.22
C ARG A 159 -52.94 -25.23 1.00
N ALA A 160 -52.02 -25.91 0.32
CA ALA A 160 -52.07 -27.36 0.12
C ALA A 160 -52.08 -28.10 1.45
N LEU A 161 -51.22 -27.70 2.40
CA LEU A 161 -51.20 -28.25 3.75
C LEU A 161 -52.47 -27.92 4.55
N LEU A 162 -53.07 -26.74 4.34
CA LEU A 162 -54.31 -26.33 5.02
C LEU A 162 -55.51 -27.12 4.51
N ASP A 163 -55.63 -27.31 3.19
CA ASP A 163 -56.67 -28.14 2.57
C ASP A 163 -56.54 -29.59 3.01
N GLU A 164 -55.31 -30.14 3.10
CA GLU A 164 -55.09 -31.50 3.58
C GLU A 164 -55.57 -31.68 5.04
N LEU A 165 -55.36 -30.67 5.89
CA LEU A 165 -55.86 -30.69 7.26
C LEU A 165 -57.38 -30.58 7.34
N ASP A 166 -58.00 -29.77 6.48
CA ASP A 166 -59.45 -29.59 6.45
C ASP A 166 -60.16 -30.87 5.97
N ASP A 167 -59.65 -31.51 4.91
CA ASP A 167 -60.13 -32.81 4.41
C ASP A 167 -60.04 -33.90 5.49
N ARG A 168 -58.93 -33.99 6.23
CA ARG A 168 -58.81 -34.92 7.36
C ARG A 168 -59.82 -34.62 8.48
N SER A 169 -60.18 -33.34 8.68
CA SER A 169 -61.18 -32.95 9.66
C SER A 169 -62.61 -33.30 9.23
N LEU A 170 -62.89 -33.21 7.93
CA LEU A 170 -64.17 -33.55 7.32
C LEU A 170 -64.42 -35.07 7.36
N ILE A 171 -63.42 -35.86 7.00
CA ILE A 171 -63.48 -37.34 7.11
C ILE A 171 -63.75 -37.75 8.56
N ARG A 172 -63.17 -37.05 9.54
CA ARG A 172 -63.42 -37.33 10.96
C ARG A 172 -64.80 -36.87 11.47
N ARG A 173 -65.44 -35.91 10.80
CA ARG A 173 -66.81 -35.48 11.12
C ARG A 173 -67.87 -36.42 10.58
N ASP A 174 -67.63 -37.01 9.41
CA ASP A 174 -68.62 -37.87 8.74
C ASP A 174 -68.78 -39.24 9.43
N ASP A 175 -67.71 -39.75 10.06
CA ASP A 175 -67.75 -40.95 10.92
C ASP A 175 -68.51 -40.74 12.26
N GLY A 176 -68.94 -39.51 12.55
CA GLY A 176 -69.59 -39.13 13.81
C GLY A 176 -71.11 -38.96 13.76
N SER A 177 -71.74 -39.06 12.58
CA SER A 177 -73.19 -38.83 12.44
C SER A 177 -73.98 -40.08 12.86
N PRO A 178 -74.73 -40.08 13.97
CA PRO A 178 -75.57 -41.21 14.34
C PRO A 178 -76.71 -41.33 13.32
N PRO A 179 -77.07 -42.54 12.86
CA PRO A 179 -78.15 -42.70 11.89
C PRO A 179 -79.46 -42.18 12.51
N GLU A 180 -80.03 -41.14 11.89
CA GLU A 180 -81.36 -40.63 12.23
C GLU A 180 -82.38 -41.77 12.13
N ARG A 181 -82.98 -42.11 13.26
CA ARG A 181 -84.07 -43.08 13.34
C ARG A 181 -85.42 -42.37 13.17
N ARG A 182 -86.15 -42.87 12.18
CA ARG A 182 -87.62 -42.83 11.94
C ARG A 182 -88.20 -41.61 11.27
#